data_AF-A0A2U3KQT9-F1
#
_entry.id   AF-A0A2U3KQT9-F1
#
_cell.length_a   1.000
_cell.length_b   1.000
_cell.length_c   1.000
_cell.angle_alpha   90.00
_cell.angle_beta   90.00
_cell.angle_gamma   90.00
#
_symmetry.space_group_name_H-M   'P 1'
#
loop_
_entity.id
_entity.type
_entity.pdbx_description
1 polymer ?
#
loop_
_entity_poly.entity_id
_entity_poly.type
_entity_poly.pdbx_seq_one_letter_code
_entity_poly.pdbx_strand_id
1 'polypeptide(L)'
;MDKPQPSTTPFTSSEYPFFPFTSVTTYLQNGQLRYNALQLEAMRRMGAIVFDAHWTWSNTMYNYGDTTNPYSPTQWGRDPYARRQYIPLSMSWALPFGKGLAHLSNASKPVDALLGGWNLQSIATFASGTYFSPSFTGTNPANTNTSGGLPDCLRNGNLPNGTRTWNQWFDPTAFAIPQPGHYGTCGINTLVGPGIYVWHASISKDFHITERFKATLTMQVSNLLNHPSLGSGTPPTPNTSINQANPGQFTSEEPYYNPERQGARQVGLKLRLAW
;
A
#
# COMPACT_ATOMS: atom_id res chain seq x y z
N MET A 1 1.66 7.42 -34.55
CA MET A 1 2.52 7.75 -33.39
C MET A 1 3.57 8.72 -33.84
N ASP A 2 3.62 9.91 -33.26
CA ASP A 2 4.52 10.99 -33.70
C ASP A 2 5.73 11.10 -32.77
N LYS A 3 6.53 10.03 -32.72
CA LYS A 3 7.80 10.01 -31.99
C LYS A 3 8.87 9.46 -32.92
N PRO A 4 10.05 10.09 -33.05
CA PRO A 4 11.15 9.54 -33.84
C PRO A 4 11.65 8.23 -33.23
N GLN A 5 12.37 7.45 -34.03
CA GLN A 5 13.14 6.32 -33.51
C GLN A 5 14.24 6.83 -32.57
N PRO A 6 14.68 6.03 -31.59
CA PRO A 6 15.84 6.36 -30.77
C PRO A 6 17.06 6.67 -31.63
N SER A 7 17.73 7.78 -31.34
CA SER A 7 18.91 8.21 -32.09
C SER A 7 19.97 8.80 -31.17
N THR A 8 21.23 8.70 -31.56
CA THR A 8 22.35 9.40 -30.93
C THR A 8 22.38 10.89 -31.30
N THR A 9 21.64 11.30 -32.34
CA THR A 9 21.52 12.71 -32.74
C THR A 9 20.51 13.44 -31.85
N PRO A 10 20.81 14.68 -31.40
CA PRO A 10 19.85 15.49 -30.66
C PRO A 10 18.57 15.73 -31.47
N PHE A 11 17.43 15.66 -30.77
CA PHE A 11 16.12 15.82 -31.38
C PHE A 11 15.97 17.16 -32.13
N THR A 12 15.43 17.11 -33.34
CA THR A 12 14.95 18.29 -34.10
C THR A 12 13.51 18.10 -34.56
N SER A 13 12.74 19.19 -34.67
CA SER A 13 11.31 19.12 -35.04
C SER A 13 11.05 18.53 -36.44
N SER A 14 12.07 18.48 -37.31
CA SER A 14 12.02 17.80 -38.61
C SER A 14 12.06 16.27 -38.51
N GLU A 15 12.40 15.70 -37.35
CA GLU A 15 12.45 14.25 -37.14
C GLU A 15 11.08 13.66 -36.75
N TYR A 16 10.05 14.49 -36.60
CA TYR A 16 8.68 14.01 -36.42
C TYR A 16 8.21 13.20 -37.64
N PRO A 17 7.78 11.94 -37.47
CA PRO A 17 7.26 11.12 -38.57
C PRO A 17 6.09 11.77 -39.31
N PHE A 18 5.30 12.64 -38.66
CA PHE A 18 4.12 13.27 -39.22
C PHE A 18 4.21 14.81 -39.25
N PHE A 19 5.25 15.37 -39.85
CA PHE A 19 5.36 16.83 -40.04
C PHE A 19 4.22 17.39 -40.94
N PRO A 20 3.57 18.53 -40.62
CA PRO A 20 3.90 19.52 -39.58
C PRO A 20 3.16 19.31 -38.25
N PHE A 21 2.53 18.15 -38.03
CA PHE A 21 1.90 17.86 -36.75
C PHE A 21 2.96 17.79 -35.64
N THR A 22 2.61 18.29 -34.46
CA THR A 22 3.47 18.27 -33.27
C THR A 22 3.13 17.13 -32.32
N SER A 23 2.02 16.44 -32.57
CA SER A 23 1.58 15.26 -31.84
C SER A 23 0.53 14.48 -32.64
N VAL A 24 0.74 13.18 -32.81
CA VAL A 24 -0.24 12.22 -33.31
C VAL A 24 -0.38 11.10 -32.28
N THR A 25 -1.57 11.00 -31.68
CA THR A 25 -1.93 9.92 -30.74
C THR A 25 -2.45 8.71 -31.51
N THR A 26 -1.95 7.53 -31.16
CA THR A 26 -2.41 6.26 -31.74
C THR A 26 -2.97 5.40 -30.62
N TYR A 27 -4.19 4.88 -30.82
CA TYR A 27 -4.82 3.95 -29.90
C TYR A 27 -4.60 2.52 -30.39
N LEU A 28 -4.07 1.68 -29.52
CA LEU A 28 -3.91 0.24 -29.76
C LEU A 28 -4.82 -0.52 -28.81
N GLN A 29 -5.38 -1.64 -29.27
CA GLN A 29 -6.26 -2.52 -28.48
C GLN A 29 -5.64 -3.90 -28.21
N ASN A 30 -4.31 -4.01 -28.35
CA ASN A 30 -3.56 -5.25 -28.14
C ASN A 30 -3.05 -5.42 -26.70
N GLY A 31 -3.56 -4.61 -25.76
CA GLY A 31 -3.24 -4.71 -24.34
C GLY A 31 -3.88 -5.95 -23.69
N GLN A 32 -3.15 -6.58 -22.78
CA GLN A 32 -3.57 -7.75 -22.01
C GLN A 32 -3.25 -7.55 -20.53
N LEU A 33 -4.10 -8.13 -19.68
CA LEU A 33 -3.93 -8.24 -18.24
C LEU A 33 -4.05 -9.70 -17.82
N ARG A 34 -3.17 -10.14 -16.93
CA ARG A 34 -3.18 -11.48 -16.32
C ARG A 34 -3.33 -11.34 -14.83
N TYR A 35 -4.34 -12.00 -14.27
CA TYR A 35 -4.62 -12.03 -12.85
C TYR A 35 -4.65 -13.48 -12.36
N ASN A 36 -3.84 -13.78 -11.35
CA ASN A 36 -3.89 -15.06 -10.64
C ASN A 36 -4.08 -14.79 -9.16
N ALA A 37 -4.94 -15.52 -8.48
CA ALA A 37 -5.18 -15.33 -7.06
C ALA A 37 -5.48 -16.64 -6.34
N LEU A 38 -5.18 -16.63 -5.03
CA LEU A 38 -5.57 -17.65 -4.08
C LEU A 38 -6.14 -16.94 -2.86
N GLN A 39 -7.29 -17.38 -2.38
CA GLN A 39 -7.95 -16.82 -1.21
C GLN A 39 -8.22 -17.93 -0.20
N LEU A 40 -7.82 -17.70 1.05
CA LEU A 40 -8.18 -18.53 2.19
C LEU A 40 -8.97 -17.71 3.18
N GLU A 41 -9.94 -18.36 3.81
CA GLU A 41 -10.82 -17.78 4.82
C GLU A 41 -10.93 -18.74 5.99
N ALA A 42 -10.85 -18.18 7.21
CA ALA A 42 -11.03 -18.91 8.44
C ALA A 42 -11.91 -18.08 9.40
N MET A 43 -13.16 -18.53 9.56
CA MET A 43 -14.10 -17.96 10.51
C MET A 43 -14.36 -18.95 11.63
N ARG A 44 -14.30 -18.49 12.88
CA ARG A 44 -14.64 -19.34 14.03
C ARG A 44 -15.28 -18.55 15.16
N ARG A 45 -16.40 -19.08 15.66
CA ARG A 45 -16.99 -18.67 16.94
C ARG A 45 -16.66 -19.71 18.01
N MET A 46 -16.06 -19.27 19.11
CA MET A 46 -15.69 -20.09 20.27
C MET A 46 -16.27 -19.44 21.52
N GLY A 47 -17.52 -19.79 21.83
CA GLY A 47 -18.27 -19.15 22.92
C GLY A 47 -18.43 -17.64 22.67
N ALA A 48 -17.81 -16.84 23.53
CA ALA A 48 -17.87 -15.39 23.49
C ALA A 48 -16.81 -14.72 22.59
N ILE A 49 -15.90 -15.52 22.01
CA ILE A 49 -14.89 -15.06 21.05
C ILE A 49 -15.40 -15.35 19.64
N VAL A 50 -15.32 -14.35 18.76
CA VAL A 50 -15.49 -14.49 17.32
C VAL A 50 -14.20 -14.04 16.66
N PHE A 51 -13.67 -14.88 15.80
CA PHE A 51 -12.48 -14.63 15.01
C PHE A 51 -12.79 -14.82 13.53
N ASP A 52 -12.22 -13.94 12.71
CA ASP A 52 -12.37 -13.93 11.27
C ASP A 52 -11.03 -13.51 10.66
N ALA A 53 -10.56 -14.30 9.70
CA ALA A 53 -9.30 -14.07 9.04
C ALA A 53 -9.42 -14.40 7.57
N HIS A 54 -8.93 -13.49 6.73
CA HIS A 54 -8.77 -13.74 5.32
C HIS A 54 -7.30 -13.64 4.94
N TRP A 55 -6.90 -14.39 3.93
CA TRP A 55 -5.62 -14.21 3.26
C TRP A 55 -5.84 -14.28 1.77
N THR A 56 -5.47 -13.22 1.08
CA THR A 56 -5.42 -13.19 -0.38
C THR A 56 -3.97 -13.13 -0.82
N TRP A 57 -3.57 -14.08 -1.66
CA TRP A 57 -2.43 -13.96 -2.54
C TRP A 57 -2.91 -13.52 -3.92
N SER A 58 -2.25 -12.53 -4.52
CA SER A 58 -2.60 -12.08 -5.86
C SER A 58 -1.37 -11.77 -6.72
N ASN A 59 -1.49 -12.00 -8.02
CA ASN A 59 -0.49 -11.69 -9.03
C ASN A 59 -1.17 -11.04 -10.23
N THR A 60 -1.13 -9.71 -10.29
CA THR A 60 -1.61 -8.93 -11.41
C THR A 60 -0.44 -8.43 -12.24
N MET A 61 -0.45 -8.77 -13.53
CA MET A 61 0.49 -8.24 -14.52
C MET A 61 -0.29 -7.67 -15.70
N TYR A 62 0.22 -6.62 -16.30
CA TYR A 62 -0.31 -6.06 -17.54
C TYR A 62 0.82 -5.78 -18.52
N ASN A 63 0.52 -5.69 -19.81
CA ASN A 63 1.54 -5.38 -20.82
C ASN A 63 1.37 -4.02 -21.51
N TYR A 64 0.42 -3.19 -21.08
CA TYR A 64 0.04 -1.95 -21.79
C TYR A 64 0.39 -0.65 -21.05
N GLY A 65 1.01 -0.73 -19.87
CA GLY A 65 1.31 0.47 -19.07
C GLY A 65 2.74 0.99 -19.21
N ASP A 66 3.61 0.31 -19.97
CA ASP A 66 4.86 0.90 -20.41
C ASP A 66 4.65 1.62 -21.75
N THR A 67 4.67 2.95 -21.71
CA THR A 67 4.52 3.81 -22.89
C THR A 67 5.81 4.55 -23.24
N THR A 68 6.93 4.18 -22.61
CA THR A 68 8.22 4.84 -22.81
C THR A 68 8.74 4.58 -24.22
N ASN A 69 8.74 3.31 -24.65
CA ASN A 69 9.10 2.88 -26.00
C ASN A 69 7.84 2.56 -26.83
N PRO A 70 7.38 3.47 -27.71
CA PRO A 70 6.19 3.25 -28.52
C PRO A 70 6.37 2.17 -29.61
N TYR A 71 7.62 1.76 -29.89
CA TYR A 71 7.94 0.70 -30.85
C TYR A 71 7.90 -0.70 -30.22
N SER A 72 7.85 -0.77 -28.89
CA SER A 72 7.70 -2.02 -28.14
C SER A 72 6.69 -1.85 -26.99
N PRO A 73 5.41 -1.52 -27.28
CA PRO A 73 4.44 -1.11 -26.27
C PRO A 73 3.82 -2.27 -25.46
N THR A 74 4.23 -3.52 -25.71
CA THR A 74 3.62 -4.74 -25.13
C THR A 74 4.53 -5.44 -24.10
N GLN A 75 5.22 -4.68 -23.27
CA GLN A 75 6.10 -5.22 -22.22
C GLN A 75 5.33 -5.54 -20.93
N TRP A 76 5.44 -6.77 -20.45
CA TRP A 76 4.79 -7.21 -19.21
C TRP A 76 5.43 -6.57 -17.99
N GLY A 77 4.62 -5.90 -17.19
CA GLY A 77 4.96 -5.32 -15.90
C GLY A 77 3.97 -5.71 -14.82
N ARG A 78 4.34 -5.47 -13.57
CA ARG A 78 3.44 -5.65 -12.43
C ARG A 78 2.46 -4.49 -12.35
N ASP A 79 1.26 -4.75 -11.85
CA ASP A 79 0.31 -3.69 -11.53
C ASP A 79 0.81 -2.87 -10.32
N PRO A 80 0.96 -1.53 -10.43
CA PRO A 80 1.46 -0.70 -9.35
C PRO A 80 0.49 -0.59 -8.17
N TYR A 81 -0.80 -0.91 -8.36
CA TYR A 81 -1.83 -0.85 -7.32
C TYR A 81 -2.09 -2.20 -6.65
N ALA A 82 -1.69 -3.30 -7.30
CA ALA A 82 -1.87 -4.63 -6.75
C ALA A 82 -0.90 -4.92 -5.61
N ARG A 83 -1.38 -5.65 -4.60
CA ARG A 83 -0.56 -6.18 -3.49
C ARG A 83 -0.48 -7.68 -3.61
N ARG A 84 0.74 -8.22 -3.45
CA ARG A 84 1.01 -9.65 -3.50
C ARG A 84 0.28 -10.45 -2.42
N GLN A 85 0.20 -9.89 -1.23
CA GLN A 85 -0.44 -10.49 -0.07
C GLN A 85 -1.30 -9.45 0.65
N TYR A 86 -2.49 -9.84 1.07
CA TYR A 86 -3.41 -9.02 1.86
C TYR A 86 -4.10 -9.90 2.91
N ILE A 87 -3.96 -9.54 4.18
CA ILE A 87 -4.40 -10.32 5.34
C ILE A 87 -5.14 -9.38 6.31
N PRO A 88 -6.47 -9.23 6.16
CA PRO A 88 -7.30 -8.64 7.19
C PRO A 88 -7.65 -9.70 8.24
N LEU A 89 -7.49 -9.34 9.50
CA LEU A 89 -7.85 -10.13 10.66
C LEU A 89 -8.82 -9.32 11.52
N SER A 90 -9.87 -9.96 12.02
CA SER A 90 -10.75 -9.36 13.00
C SER A 90 -11.06 -10.33 14.14
N MET A 91 -11.17 -9.78 15.34
CA MET A 91 -11.50 -10.51 16.55
C MET A 91 -12.45 -9.66 17.40
N SER A 92 -13.51 -10.28 17.90
CA SER A 92 -14.32 -9.72 18.97
C SER A 92 -14.37 -10.71 20.13
N TRP A 93 -14.31 -10.18 21.34
CA TRP A 93 -14.38 -10.98 22.55
C TRP A 93 -15.24 -10.24 23.58
N ALA A 94 -16.44 -10.76 23.80
CA ALA A 94 -17.23 -10.39 24.97
C ALA A 94 -16.65 -11.12 26.19
N LEU A 95 -16.04 -10.38 27.11
CA LEU A 95 -15.39 -10.99 28.27
C LEU A 95 -16.45 -11.67 29.14
N PRO A 96 -16.34 -12.98 29.44
CA PRO A 96 -17.38 -13.73 30.12
C PRO A 96 -17.30 -13.59 31.65
N PHE A 97 -16.91 -12.42 32.15
CA PHE A 97 -16.88 -12.10 33.57
C PHE A 97 -18.14 -11.34 33.95
N GLY A 98 -18.72 -11.65 35.11
CA GLY A 98 -19.84 -10.92 35.67
C GLY A 98 -21.00 -11.81 36.10
N LYS A 99 -22.01 -11.18 36.69
CA LYS A 99 -23.17 -11.87 37.23
C LYS A 99 -23.94 -12.59 36.12
N GLY A 100 -24.16 -13.90 36.29
CA GLY A 100 -24.83 -14.75 35.29
C GLY A 100 -23.98 -15.15 34.08
N LEU A 101 -22.68 -14.83 34.06
CA LEU A 101 -21.73 -15.24 33.02
C LEU A 101 -20.85 -16.41 33.46
N ALA A 102 -20.06 -16.96 32.53
CA ALA A 102 -19.28 -18.17 32.75
C ALA A 102 -18.22 -18.03 33.87
N HIS A 103 -17.71 -16.82 34.09
CA HIS A 103 -16.79 -16.49 35.18
C HIS A 103 -17.42 -15.47 36.10
N LEU A 104 -17.26 -15.65 37.41
CA LEU A 104 -17.83 -14.78 38.45
C LEU A 104 -19.37 -14.70 38.41
N SER A 105 -20.04 -15.82 38.10
CA SER A 105 -21.51 -15.90 38.00
C SER A 105 -22.27 -15.37 39.22
N ASN A 106 -21.70 -15.55 40.42
CA ASN A 106 -22.22 -15.08 41.71
C ASN A 106 -21.55 -13.79 42.21
N ALA A 107 -20.95 -12.98 41.33
CA ALA A 107 -20.31 -11.72 41.70
C ALA A 107 -21.24 -10.80 42.51
N SER A 108 -20.69 -10.18 43.54
CA SER A 108 -21.36 -9.08 44.23
C SER A 108 -21.52 -7.89 43.28
N LYS A 109 -22.52 -7.03 43.52
CA LYS A 109 -22.81 -5.86 42.66
C LYS A 109 -21.57 -4.98 42.38
N PRO A 110 -20.69 -4.68 43.35
CA PRO A 110 -19.49 -3.89 43.07
C PRO A 110 -18.49 -4.60 42.16
N VAL A 111 -18.33 -5.93 42.32
CA VAL A 111 -17.43 -6.73 41.49
C VAL A 111 -17.95 -6.83 40.06
N ASP A 112 -19.26 -7.01 39.89
CA ASP A 112 -19.90 -7.03 38.57
C ASP A 112 -19.85 -5.65 37.87
N ALA A 113 -20.02 -4.57 38.63
CA ALA A 113 -19.90 -3.22 38.08
C ALA A 113 -18.50 -2.96 37.49
N LEU A 114 -17.45 -3.47 38.14
CA LEU A 114 -16.06 -3.33 37.71
C LEU A 114 -15.66 -4.33 36.61
N LEU A 115 -15.97 -5.61 36.77
CA LEU A 115 -15.46 -6.69 35.93
C LEU A 115 -16.45 -7.18 34.86
N GLY A 116 -17.74 -6.85 34.98
CA GLY A 116 -18.79 -7.27 34.04
C GLY A 116 -18.78 -6.49 32.73
N GLY A 117 -19.41 -6.98 31.67
CA GLY A 117 -19.79 -6.14 30.50
C GLY A 117 -18.65 -5.52 29.70
N TRP A 118 -17.45 -6.09 29.76
CA TRP A 118 -16.32 -5.70 28.91
C TRP A 118 -16.41 -6.39 27.54
N ASN A 119 -16.12 -5.64 26.48
CA ASN A 119 -16.02 -6.16 25.12
C ASN A 119 -14.74 -5.63 24.48
N LEU A 120 -13.94 -6.54 23.94
CA LEU A 120 -12.72 -6.23 23.21
C LEU A 120 -12.98 -6.45 21.72
N GLN A 121 -12.59 -5.48 20.90
CA GLN A 121 -12.54 -5.64 19.45
C GLN A 121 -11.13 -5.32 18.95
N SER A 122 -10.68 -6.09 17.97
CA SER A 122 -9.35 -5.98 17.42
C SER A 122 -9.42 -6.22 15.92
N ILE A 123 -8.81 -5.35 15.14
CA ILE A 123 -8.69 -5.49 13.69
C ILE A 123 -7.23 -5.26 13.34
N ALA A 124 -6.63 -6.16 12.58
CA ALA A 124 -5.28 -6.00 12.07
C ALA A 124 -5.26 -6.22 10.55
N THR A 125 -4.51 -5.40 9.84
CA THR A 125 -4.32 -5.53 8.40
C THR A 125 -2.83 -5.63 8.12
N PHE A 126 -2.43 -6.74 7.52
CA PHE A 126 -1.09 -6.97 7.01
C PHE A 126 -1.13 -7.09 5.50
N ALA A 127 -0.34 -6.29 4.79
CA ALA A 127 -0.28 -6.37 3.34
C ALA A 127 1.12 -6.12 2.83
N SER A 128 1.50 -6.82 1.76
CA SER A 128 2.75 -6.54 1.06
C SER A 128 2.71 -5.15 0.42
N GLY A 129 3.88 -4.60 0.12
CA GLY A 129 3.99 -3.36 -0.65
C GLY A 129 3.37 -3.46 -2.04
N THR A 130 2.94 -2.31 -2.54
CA THR A 130 2.65 -2.06 -3.95
C THR A 130 3.95 -1.99 -4.76
N TYR A 131 3.84 -1.92 -6.09
CA TYR A 131 5.02 -1.88 -6.96
C TYR A 131 5.21 -0.50 -7.57
N PHE A 132 6.46 -0.12 -7.80
CA PHE A 132 6.80 1.15 -8.45
C PHE A 132 8.06 1.02 -9.32
N SER A 133 8.27 1.99 -10.19
CA SER A 133 9.41 2.01 -11.13
C SER A 133 10.50 2.95 -10.65
N PRO A 134 11.79 2.60 -10.82
CA PRO A 134 12.85 3.59 -10.78
C PRO A 134 12.68 4.56 -11.95
N SER A 135 13.18 5.79 -11.80
CA SER A 135 13.13 6.79 -12.86
C SER A 135 14.43 7.58 -12.92
N PHE A 136 14.60 8.36 -13.97
CA PHE A 136 15.53 9.48 -14.01
C PHE A 136 14.82 10.71 -14.57
N THR A 137 15.37 11.89 -14.34
CA THR A 137 14.84 13.17 -14.81
C THR A 137 15.81 13.86 -15.77
N GLY A 138 15.34 14.83 -16.55
CA GLY A 138 16.14 15.52 -17.58
C GLY A 138 15.80 15.09 -19.00
N THR A 139 16.58 15.53 -19.99
CA THR A 139 16.39 15.16 -21.40
C THR A 139 16.49 13.64 -21.55
N ASN A 140 15.49 13.01 -22.19
CA ASN A 140 15.55 11.58 -22.48
C ASN A 140 16.74 11.26 -23.41
N PRO A 141 17.69 10.40 -22.99
CA PRO A 141 18.82 9.99 -23.82
C PRO A 141 18.42 9.34 -25.15
N ALA A 142 17.21 8.80 -25.27
CA ALA A 142 16.72 8.29 -26.55
C ALA A 142 16.47 9.39 -27.61
N ASN A 143 16.58 10.68 -27.25
CA ASN A 143 16.38 11.84 -28.12
C ASN A 143 15.00 11.85 -28.83
N THR A 144 13.96 11.37 -28.15
CA THR A 144 12.59 11.30 -28.71
C THR A 144 11.66 12.40 -28.21
N ASN A 145 12.22 13.58 -27.88
CA ASN A 145 11.50 14.73 -27.34
C ASN A 145 10.63 14.43 -26.10
N THR A 146 11.13 13.57 -25.19
CA THR A 146 10.50 13.31 -23.88
C THR A 146 11.46 13.66 -22.76
N SER A 147 10.93 13.89 -21.55
CA SER A 147 11.72 14.09 -20.34
C SER A 147 11.62 12.88 -19.42
N GLY A 148 12.76 12.49 -18.85
CA GLY A 148 12.88 11.32 -18.00
C GLY A 148 12.56 10.00 -18.70
N GLY A 149 12.45 8.95 -17.89
CA GLY A 149 12.13 7.61 -18.36
C GLY A 149 12.52 6.52 -17.38
N LEU A 150 12.38 5.27 -17.83
CA LEU A 150 12.91 4.11 -17.14
C LEU A 150 14.43 4.05 -17.34
N PRO A 151 15.23 3.82 -16.28
CA PRO A 151 16.66 3.64 -16.40
C PRO A 151 17.03 2.26 -16.94
N ASP A 152 18.33 2.01 -17.09
CA ASP A 152 18.88 0.68 -17.29
C ASP A 152 18.96 -0.10 -15.98
N CYS A 153 18.58 -1.38 -16.02
CA CYS A 153 18.62 -2.29 -14.88
C CYS A 153 19.93 -3.08 -14.90
N LEU A 154 20.90 -2.68 -14.09
CA LEU A 154 22.19 -3.39 -13.98
C LEU A 154 22.07 -4.66 -13.13
N ARG A 155 21.17 -4.63 -12.13
CA ARG A 155 20.86 -5.73 -11.20
C ARG A 155 19.55 -5.46 -10.46
N ASN A 156 19.17 -6.34 -9.54
CA ASN A 156 18.00 -6.11 -8.68
C ASN A 156 18.26 -4.95 -7.71
N GLY A 157 17.49 -3.87 -7.85
CA GLY A 157 17.56 -2.71 -6.94
C GLY A 157 16.77 -2.86 -5.64
N ASN A 158 15.99 -3.93 -5.46
CA ASN A 158 15.28 -4.16 -4.20
C ASN A 158 16.28 -4.56 -3.11
N LEU A 159 16.36 -3.75 -2.06
CA LEU A 159 17.12 -4.09 -0.87
C LEU A 159 16.47 -5.28 -0.14
N PRO A 160 17.25 -6.12 0.55
CA PRO A 160 16.74 -7.19 1.41
C PRO A 160 15.71 -6.70 2.43
N ASN A 161 14.84 -7.61 2.87
CA ASN A 161 13.90 -7.32 3.96
C ASN A 161 14.70 -7.01 5.23
N GLY A 162 14.39 -5.90 5.91
CA GLY A 162 15.05 -5.46 7.13
C GLY A 162 16.19 -4.45 6.94
N THR A 163 16.71 -4.27 5.73
CA THR A 163 17.71 -3.20 5.45
C THR A 163 17.09 -1.95 4.84
N ARG A 164 15.80 -2.00 4.49
CA ARG A 164 15.05 -0.85 3.95
C ARG A 164 14.75 0.14 5.06
N THR A 165 15.06 1.40 4.83
CA THR A 165 14.86 2.48 5.81
C THR A 165 14.18 3.68 5.16
N TRP A 166 13.78 4.65 5.97
CA TRP A 166 13.30 5.95 5.51
C TRP A 166 14.25 6.60 4.49
N ASN A 167 15.56 6.52 4.73
CA ASN A 167 16.59 7.17 3.94
C ASN A 167 16.98 6.39 2.68
N GLN A 168 16.76 5.08 2.67
CA GLN A 168 17.17 4.22 1.57
C GLN A 168 16.24 3.01 1.46
N TRP A 169 15.31 3.08 0.52
CA TRP A 169 14.34 2.02 0.27
C TRP A 169 14.75 1.04 -0.83
N PHE A 170 15.53 1.52 -1.80
CA PHE A 170 16.11 0.73 -2.88
C PHE A 170 17.58 1.12 -3.10
N ASP A 171 18.32 0.28 -3.81
CA ASP A 171 19.69 0.59 -4.20
C ASP A 171 19.72 1.38 -5.52
N PRO A 172 20.03 2.68 -5.50
CA PRO A 172 20.09 3.50 -6.71
C PRO A 172 21.22 3.08 -7.65
N THR A 173 22.30 2.47 -7.13
CA THR A 173 23.45 2.02 -7.93
C THR A 173 23.17 0.73 -8.69
N ALA A 174 21.98 0.15 -8.53
CA ALA A 174 21.47 -0.93 -9.37
C ALA A 174 20.94 -0.42 -10.74
N PHE A 175 20.91 0.89 -10.92
CA PHE A 175 20.35 1.55 -12.10
C PHE A 175 21.34 2.52 -12.72
N ALA A 176 21.25 2.70 -14.04
CA ALA A 176 22.04 3.68 -14.77
C ALA A 176 21.15 4.47 -15.74
N ILE A 177 21.54 5.71 -16.04
CA ILE A 177 20.91 6.47 -17.12
C ILE A 177 21.25 5.77 -18.45
N PRO A 178 20.27 5.51 -19.33
CA PRO A 178 20.52 4.86 -20.61
C PRO A 178 21.51 5.64 -21.47
N GLN A 179 22.28 4.92 -22.30
CA GLN A 179 23.15 5.56 -23.27
C GLN A 179 22.33 6.32 -24.33
N PRO A 180 22.87 7.42 -24.91
CA PRO A 180 22.20 8.14 -25.98
C PRO A 180 21.76 7.21 -27.12
N GLY A 181 20.54 7.39 -27.61
CA GLY A 181 19.96 6.53 -28.65
C GLY A 181 19.32 5.23 -28.16
N HIS A 182 19.20 5.03 -26.83
CA HIS A 182 18.54 3.85 -26.26
C HIS A 182 17.46 4.26 -25.25
N TYR A 183 16.36 3.50 -25.23
CA TYR A 183 15.45 3.47 -24.09
C TYR A 183 16.05 2.61 -22.97
N GLY A 184 15.66 2.87 -21.73
CA GLY A 184 16.10 2.04 -20.61
C GLY A 184 15.61 0.60 -20.69
N THR A 185 16.42 -0.29 -20.13
CA THR A 185 16.19 -1.73 -20.10
C THR A 185 15.35 -2.20 -18.91
N CYS A 186 15.11 -1.35 -17.91
CA CYS A 186 14.24 -1.72 -16.79
C CYS A 186 12.80 -1.92 -17.23
N GLY A 187 12.17 -2.99 -16.76
CA GLY A 187 10.72 -3.10 -16.77
C GLY A 187 10.07 -2.14 -15.77
N ILE A 188 8.81 -1.79 -16.02
CA ILE A 188 7.99 -1.06 -15.07
C ILE A 188 7.71 -1.88 -13.79
N ASN A 189 7.56 -1.18 -12.68
CA ASN A 189 7.05 -1.72 -11.41
C ASN A 189 7.90 -2.88 -10.87
N THR A 190 9.22 -2.76 -11.01
CA THR A 190 10.22 -3.74 -10.58
C THR A 190 10.60 -3.60 -9.10
N LEU A 191 10.40 -2.41 -8.51
CA LEU A 191 10.67 -2.14 -7.10
C LEU A 191 9.42 -2.34 -6.24
N VAL A 192 9.62 -2.74 -4.98
CA VAL A 192 8.56 -3.01 -4.01
C VAL A 192 8.49 -1.89 -2.97
N GLY A 193 7.34 -1.25 -2.86
CA GLY A 193 7.02 -0.19 -1.90
C GLY A 193 6.82 -0.68 -0.46
N PRO A 194 6.44 0.23 0.44
CA PRO A 194 6.14 -0.10 1.82
C PRO A 194 4.85 -0.93 1.93
N GLY A 195 4.89 -1.95 2.78
CA GLY A 195 3.73 -2.76 3.14
C GLY A 195 2.86 -2.09 4.18
N ILE A 196 1.66 -2.65 4.39
CA ILE A 196 0.74 -2.23 5.45
C ILE A 196 0.96 -3.16 6.65
N TYR A 197 1.18 -2.57 7.82
CA TYR A 197 1.30 -3.30 9.10
C TYR A 197 0.58 -2.49 10.18
N VAL A 198 -0.75 -2.60 10.23
CA VAL A 198 -1.56 -1.81 11.15
C VAL A 198 -2.43 -2.70 12.02
N TRP A 199 -2.51 -2.35 13.31
CA TRP A 199 -3.35 -3.03 14.27
C TRP A 199 -4.17 -2.00 15.02
N HIS A 200 -5.49 -2.03 14.89
CA HIS A 200 -6.44 -1.22 15.63
C HIS A 200 -7.09 -2.05 16.73
N ALA A 201 -7.28 -1.46 17.90
CA ALA A 201 -7.96 -2.13 19.01
C ALA A 201 -8.96 -1.18 19.65
N SER A 202 -10.04 -1.73 20.19
CA SER A 202 -10.96 -1.01 21.05
C SER A 202 -11.44 -1.88 22.18
N ILE A 203 -11.65 -1.24 23.31
CA ILE A 203 -12.24 -1.86 24.48
C ILE A 203 -13.43 -1.02 24.92
N SER A 204 -14.57 -1.67 25.11
CA SER A 204 -15.77 -1.03 25.62
C SER A 204 -16.24 -1.69 26.91
N LYS A 205 -16.81 -0.87 27.78
CA LYS A 205 -17.45 -1.30 29.01
C LYS A 205 -18.89 -0.80 29.02
N ASP A 206 -19.80 -1.74 29.15
CA ASP A 206 -21.21 -1.43 29.38
C ASP A 206 -21.50 -1.36 30.89
N PHE A 207 -22.14 -0.26 31.28
CA PHE A 207 -22.62 0.02 32.63
C PHE A 207 -24.14 -0.02 32.63
N HIS A 208 -24.69 -0.89 33.47
CA HIS A 208 -26.11 -0.93 33.77
C HIS A 208 -26.33 -0.08 35.04
N ILE A 209 -26.69 1.19 34.86
CA ILE A 209 -26.85 2.14 35.97
C ILE A 209 -28.21 1.89 36.63
N THR A 210 -29.27 1.84 35.82
CA THR A 210 -30.61 1.41 36.22
C THR A 210 -31.23 0.55 35.11
N GLU A 211 -32.47 0.10 35.29
CA GLU A 211 -33.21 -0.63 34.24
C GLU A 211 -33.43 0.20 32.97
N ARG A 212 -33.47 1.53 33.10
CA ARG A 212 -33.68 2.47 31.98
C ARG A 212 -32.36 3.06 31.49
N PHE A 213 -31.46 3.42 32.39
CA PHE A 213 -30.22 4.12 32.04
C PHE A 213 -29.05 3.17 31.82
N LYS A 214 -28.46 3.23 30.62
CA LYS A 214 -27.24 2.51 30.24
C LYS A 214 -26.16 3.50 29.82
N ALA A 215 -24.92 3.21 30.19
CA ALA A 215 -23.76 3.94 29.70
C ALA A 215 -22.76 2.98 29.07
N THR A 216 -22.16 3.37 27.95
CA THR A 216 -21.07 2.62 27.31
C THR A 216 -19.86 3.54 27.22
N LEU A 217 -18.78 3.16 27.90
CA LEU A 217 -17.49 3.80 27.73
C LEU A 217 -16.70 2.99 26.69
N THR A 218 -16.15 3.63 25.68
CA THR A 218 -15.31 2.99 24.66
C THR A 218 -14.00 3.73 24.56
N MET A 219 -12.90 3.00 24.67
CA MET A 219 -11.57 3.47 24.32
C MET A 219 -11.15 2.79 23.01
N GLN A 220 -10.67 3.57 22.06
CA GLN A 220 -10.21 3.10 20.75
C GLN A 220 -8.78 3.55 20.55
N VAL A 221 -7.92 2.67 20.05
CA VAL A 221 -6.54 2.96 19.68
C VAL A 221 -6.33 2.52 18.24
N SER A 222 -6.05 3.49 17.36
CA SER A 222 -5.58 3.19 16.01
C SER A 222 -4.07 3.00 16.01
N ASN A 223 -3.56 2.11 15.15
CA ASN A 223 -2.14 1.78 15.08
C ASN A 223 -1.53 1.52 16.48
N LEU A 224 -2.10 0.54 17.19
CA LEU A 224 -1.71 0.10 18.52
C LEU A 224 -0.21 -0.15 18.63
N LEU A 225 0.43 -0.68 17.59
CA LEU A 225 1.88 -0.93 17.56
C LEU A 225 2.74 0.27 17.15
N ASN A 226 2.11 1.38 16.73
CA ASN A 226 2.78 2.59 16.23
C ASN A 226 3.80 2.30 15.11
N HIS A 227 3.40 1.43 14.17
CA HIS A 227 4.23 1.17 12.99
C HIS A 227 4.16 2.38 12.05
N PRO A 228 5.30 2.92 11.56
CA PRO A 228 5.29 4.07 10.66
C PRO A 228 4.68 3.71 9.30
N SER A 229 3.94 4.64 8.70
CA SER A 229 3.38 4.50 7.35
C SER A 229 4.15 5.41 6.41
N LEU A 230 4.93 4.84 5.49
CA LEU A 230 5.91 5.57 4.69
C LEU A 230 5.35 6.00 3.33
N GLY A 231 5.76 7.19 2.88
CA GLY A 231 5.40 7.77 1.59
C GLY A 231 4.03 8.43 1.61
N SER A 232 3.76 9.23 0.57
CA SER A 232 2.44 9.82 0.33
C SER A 232 1.98 9.46 -1.07
N GLY A 233 0.72 9.04 -1.22
CA GLY A 233 0.06 8.84 -2.51
C GLY A 233 -0.30 7.39 -2.78
N THR A 234 -0.93 7.15 -3.93
CA THR A 234 -1.43 5.83 -4.31
C THR A 234 -0.77 5.43 -5.63
N PRO A 235 0.24 4.53 -5.65
CA PRO A 235 0.91 3.89 -4.51
C PRO A 235 1.91 4.82 -3.77
N PRO A 236 2.26 4.54 -2.49
CA PRO A 236 3.27 5.29 -1.76
C PRO A 236 4.66 4.95 -2.28
N THR A 237 5.41 5.96 -2.71
CA THR A 237 6.75 5.79 -3.29
C THR A 237 7.79 6.70 -2.64
N PRO A 238 9.04 6.23 -2.49
CA PRO A 238 10.17 7.10 -2.16
C PRO A 238 10.54 7.97 -3.37
N ASN A 239 11.55 8.82 -3.25
CA ASN A 239 12.18 9.45 -4.40
C ASN A 239 12.69 8.38 -5.38
N THR A 240 12.06 8.23 -6.54
CA THR A 240 12.41 7.21 -7.54
C THR A 240 13.49 7.65 -8.51
N SER A 241 13.82 8.95 -8.54
CA SER A 241 14.72 9.54 -9.52
C SER A 241 16.18 9.32 -9.12
N ILE A 242 16.88 8.45 -9.86
CA ILE A 242 18.25 8.02 -9.54
C ILE A 242 19.31 9.11 -9.70
N ASN A 243 18.98 10.19 -10.43
CA ASN A 243 19.88 11.31 -10.71
C ASN A 243 19.51 12.59 -9.94
N GLN A 244 18.57 12.50 -8.99
CA GLN A 244 18.28 13.55 -8.03
C GLN A 244 18.98 13.29 -6.69
N ALA A 245 19.00 14.29 -5.81
CA ALA A 245 19.51 14.12 -4.46
C ALA A 245 18.68 13.08 -3.67
N ASN A 246 19.36 12.24 -2.89
CA ASN A 246 18.77 11.22 -2.02
C ASN A 246 17.77 10.28 -2.72
N PRO A 247 18.19 9.56 -3.77
CA PRO A 247 17.34 8.56 -4.41
C PRO A 247 17.01 7.43 -3.43
N GLY A 248 15.75 7.00 -3.40
CA GLY A 248 15.25 5.99 -2.49
C GLY A 248 14.87 6.49 -1.09
N GLN A 249 14.98 7.80 -0.81
CA GLN A 249 14.52 8.40 0.44
C GLN A 249 13.03 8.79 0.37
N PHE A 250 12.29 8.57 1.45
CA PHE A 250 10.94 9.12 1.64
C PHE A 250 11.00 10.57 2.11
N THR A 251 10.05 11.39 1.67
CA THR A 251 9.92 12.79 2.06
C THR A 251 8.68 13.06 2.91
N SER A 252 7.81 12.07 3.07
CA SER A 252 6.52 12.16 3.75
C SER A 252 6.10 10.82 4.35
N GLU A 253 5.27 10.89 5.38
CA GLU A 253 4.49 9.77 5.90
C GLU A 253 3.07 9.82 5.31
N GLU A 254 2.43 8.66 5.21
CA GLU A 254 1.12 8.55 4.58
C GLU A 254 0.08 9.22 5.49
N PRO A 255 -0.65 10.24 5.00
CA PRO A 255 -1.73 10.84 5.77
C PRO A 255 -2.92 9.86 5.87
N TYR A 256 -3.76 10.03 6.89
CA TYR A 256 -4.87 9.15 7.33
C TYR A 256 -5.89 8.66 6.26
N TYR A 257 -5.77 9.07 5.00
CA TYR A 257 -6.73 8.82 3.93
C TYR A 257 -6.46 7.50 3.20
N ASN A 258 -6.69 6.37 3.88
CA ASN A 258 -6.78 5.05 3.28
C ASN A 258 -7.84 4.22 4.03
N PRO A 259 -8.50 3.23 3.39
CA PRO A 259 -9.53 2.41 4.04
C PRO A 259 -9.00 1.68 5.29
N GLU A 260 -7.71 1.38 5.34
CA GLU A 260 -7.03 0.76 6.48
C GLU A 260 -6.72 1.73 7.63
N ARG A 261 -6.93 3.05 7.44
CA ARG A 261 -6.57 4.12 8.40
C ARG A 261 -5.13 4.00 8.92
N GLN A 262 -4.22 3.64 8.02
CA GLN A 262 -2.78 3.67 8.30
C GLN A 262 -2.34 5.13 8.53
N GLY A 263 -1.58 5.35 9.59
CA GLY A 263 -1.20 6.68 10.05
C GLY A 263 -0.66 6.63 11.47
N ALA A 264 -0.36 7.80 12.04
CA ALA A 264 0.12 7.88 13.42
C ALA A 264 -0.91 7.31 14.41
N ARG A 265 -0.42 6.82 15.55
CA ARG A 265 -1.29 6.29 16.60
C ARG A 265 -2.25 7.37 17.10
N GLN A 266 -3.54 7.05 17.12
CA GLN A 266 -4.56 7.90 17.74
C GLN A 266 -5.25 7.15 18.85
N VAL A 267 -5.60 7.87 19.91
CA VAL A 267 -6.38 7.35 21.03
C VAL A 267 -7.66 8.16 21.14
N GLY A 268 -8.80 7.49 21.05
CA GLY A 268 -10.12 8.07 21.19
C GLY A 268 -10.83 7.52 22.42
N LEU A 269 -11.52 8.39 23.15
CA LEU A 269 -12.43 8.01 24.22
C LEU A 269 -13.84 8.49 23.86
N LYS A 270 -14.82 7.60 24.02
CA LYS A 270 -16.23 7.89 23.74
C LYS A 270 -17.08 7.39 24.90
N LEU A 271 -17.92 8.29 25.43
CA LEU A 271 -19.00 7.93 26.35
C LEU A 271 -20.33 8.04 25.60
N ARG A 272 -21.14 6.97 25.64
CA ARG A 272 -22.51 6.98 25.13
C ARG A 272 -23.46 6.74 26.29
N LEU A 273 -24.49 7.59 26.40
CA LEU A 273 -25.61 7.41 27.33
C LEU A 273 -26.86 7.00 26.53
N ALA A 274 -27.64 6.08 27.07
CA ALA A 274 -28.93 5.65 26.53
C ALA A 274 -29.94 5.55 27.68
N TRP A 275 -31.19 5.92 27.42
CA TRP A 275 -32.30 5.94 28.37
C TRP A 275 -33.58 5.37 27.75
#